data_AF-J4TBW0-F1
#
_entry.id   AF-J4TBW0-F1
#
_cell.length_a   1.000
_cell.length_b   1.000
_cell.length_c   1.000
_cell.angle_alpha   90.00
_cell.angle_beta   90.00
_cell.angle_gamma   90.00
#
_symmetry.space_group_name_H-M   'P 1'
#
loop_
_entity.id
_entity.type
_entity.pdbx_description
1 polymer ?
#
loop_
_entity_poly.entity_id
_entity_poly.type
_entity_poly.pdbx_seq_one_letter_code
_entity_poly.pdbx_strand_id
1 'polypeptide(L)' 'MKSWKCTICGYIHEGDAPPEFCPVCNWGSDKFIEIANYKRKLRSTADKKQDEK' A
#
# COMPACT_ATOMS: atom_id res chain seq x y z
N MET A 1 -9.37 7.37 10.33
CA MET A 1 -9.25 5.90 10.27
C MET A 1 -8.02 5.59 9.46
N LYS A 2 -7.03 4.95 10.09
CA LYS A 2 -5.81 4.50 9.42
C LYS A 2 -6.03 3.09 8.89
N SER A 3 -5.35 2.78 7.81
CA SER A 3 -5.34 1.45 7.23
C SER A 3 -3.89 1.06 7.01
N TRP A 4 -3.57 -0.20 7.24
CA TRP A 4 -2.23 -0.73 7.14
C TRP A 4 -2.22 -1.84 6.11
N LYS A 5 -1.43 -1.68 5.04
CA LYS A 5 -1.28 -2.71 4.01
C LYS A 5 0.03 -3.45 4.20
N CYS A 6 -0.04 -4.77 4.26
CA CYS A 6 1.14 -5.62 4.18
C CYS A 6 1.74 -5.54 2.76
N THR A 7 3.01 -5.20 2.66
CA THR A 7 3.75 -5.14 1.38
C THR A 7 4.16 -6.52 0.86
N ILE A 8 4.08 -7.56 1.72
CA ILE A 8 4.42 -8.94 1.37
C ILE A 8 3.25 -9.65 0.70
N CYS A 9 2.11 -9.74 1.39
CA CYS A 9 0.93 -10.48 0.91
C CYS A 9 -0.23 -9.61 0.45
N GLY A 10 -0.21 -8.31 0.75
CA GLY A 10 -1.31 -7.40 0.42
C GLY A 10 -2.46 -7.37 1.43
N TYR A 11 -2.35 -8.03 2.59
CA TYR A 11 -3.35 -7.97 3.66
C TYR A 11 -3.60 -6.53 4.14
N ILE A 12 -4.86 -6.14 4.34
CA ILE A 12 -5.25 -4.81 4.79
C ILE A 12 -5.82 -4.93 6.20
N HIS A 13 -5.20 -4.23 7.15
CA HIS A 13 -5.67 -4.09 8.52
C HIS A 13 -6.25 -2.69 8.73
N GLU A 14 -7.46 -2.61 9.28
CA GLU A 14 -8.14 -1.34 9.59
C GLU A 14 -8.00 -1.07 11.09
N GLY A 15 -7.29 0.00 11.45
CA GLY A 15 -6.96 0.29 12.83
C GLY A 15 -5.94 1.42 12.95
N ASP A 16 -5.84 2.02 14.12
CA ASP A 16 -4.91 3.13 14.37
C ASP A 16 -3.44 2.68 14.44
N ALA A 17 -3.19 1.38 14.59
CA ALA A 17 -1.88 0.74 14.65
C ALA A 17 -1.85 -0.56 13.80
N PRO A 18 -0.68 -0.98 13.28
CA PRO A 18 -0.54 -2.25 12.58
C PRO A 18 -0.52 -3.42 13.57
N PRO A 19 -0.91 -4.63 13.16
CA PRO A 19 -0.77 -5.83 13.98
C PRO A 19 0.71 -6.21 14.13
N GLU A 20 1.09 -6.85 15.25
CA GLU A 20 2.46 -7.34 15.50
C GLU A 20 2.93 -8.33 14.42
N PHE A 21 2.01 -9.19 13.98
CA PHE A 21 2.25 -10.17 12.92
C PHE A 21 1.08 -10.17 11.93
N CYS A 22 1.40 -10.30 10.64
CA CYS A 22 0.40 -10.46 9.61
C CYS A 22 -0.28 -11.84 9.74
N PRO A 23 -1.62 -11.95 9.85
CA PRO A 23 -2.30 -13.24 9.95
C PRO A 23 -2.24 -14.09 8.66
N VAL A 24 -1.79 -13.51 7.55
CA VAL A 24 -1.72 -14.19 6.24
C VAL A 24 -0.33 -14.71 5.95
N CYS A 25 0.71 -13.91 6.20
CA CYS A 25 2.09 -14.26 5.86
C CYS A 25 3.02 -14.42 7.07
N ASN A 26 2.54 -14.13 8.28
CA ASN A 26 3.28 -14.23 9.53
C ASN A 26 4.54 -13.34 9.63
N TRP A 27 4.67 -12.34 8.75
CA TRP A 27 5.73 -11.34 8.84
C TRP A 27 5.38 -10.27 9.87
N GLY A 28 6.41 -9.74 10.53
CA GLY A 28 6.27 -8.68 11.51
C GLY A 28 5.73 -7.37 10.93
N SER A 29 5.29 -6.48 11.83
CA SER A 29 4.75 -5.15 11.50
C SER A 29 5.65 -4.27 10.64
N ASP A 30 6.95 -4.56 10.61
CA ASP A 30 7.94 -3.89 9.75
C ASP A 30 7.55 -3.88 8.25
N LYS A 31 6.74 -4.87 7.83
CA LYS A 31 6.25 -4.99 6.46
C LYS A 31 4.86 -4.36 6.23
N PHE A 32 4.30 -3.67 7.23
CA PHE A 32 3.06 -2.92 7.07
C PHE A 32 3.34 -1.46 6.78
N ILE A 33 2.67 -0.94 5.74
CA ILE A 33 2.70 0.48 5.39
C ILE A 33 1.35 1.11 5.68
N GLU A 34 1.35 2.31 6.25
CA GLU A 34 0.13 3.10 6.45
C GLU A 34 -0.36 3.59 5.07
N ILE A 35 -1.54 3.12 4.66
CA ILE A 35 -2.28 3.65 3.51
C ILE A 35 -3.31 4.66 4.01
N ALA A 36 -2.80 5.80 4.49
CA ALA A 36 -3.61 6.99 4.71
C ALA A 36 -4.05 7.55 3.34
N ASN A 37 -5.21 7.11 2.84
CA ASN A 37 -5.90 7.66 1.66
C ASN A 37 -4.97 7.92 0.44
N TYR A 38 -4.80 6.90 -0.42
CA TYR A 38 -3.94 6.98 -1.62
C TYR A 38 -4.32 8.07 -2.66
N LYS A 39 -5.37 8.89 -2.44
CA LYS A 39 -5.81 9.93 -3.38
C LYS A 39 -4.82 11.11 -3.45
N ARG A 40 -3.65 10.93 -4.10
CA ARG A 40 -2.92 12.07 -4.69
C ARG A 40 -1.94 11.82 -5.85
N LYS A 41 -1.64 10.60 -6.32
CA LYS A 41 -0.77 10.45 -7.52
C LYS A 41 -1.30 9.48 -8.58
N LEU A 42 -2.45 9.84 -9.16
CA LEU A 42 -2.80 9.47 -10.54
C LEU A 42 -2.80 10.73 -11.43
N ARG A 43 -1.77 11.56 -11.25
CA ARG A 43 -1.40 12.63 -12.16
C ARG A 43 0.12 12.51 -12.32
N SER A 44 0.56 12.27 -13.56
CA SER A 44 1.97 12.03 -13.98
C SER A 44 2.43 10.59 -13.72
N THR A 45 2.18 9.61 -14.59
CA THR A 45 2.77 9.51 -15.93
C THR A 45 1.78 8.99 -16.96
N ALA A 46 1.03 9.91 -17.57
CA ALA A 46 0.85 9.89 -19.01
C ALA A 46 2.15 10.42 -19.67
N ASP A 47 3.28 9.84 -19.29
CA ASP A 47 4.61 10.23 -19.75
C ASP A 47 5.25 9.00 -20.41
N LYS A 48 5.36 9.10 -21.73
CA LYS A 48 6.04 8.23 -22.71
C LYS A 48 5.41 6.90 -23.09
N LYS A 49 4.53 7.00 -24.09
CA LYS A 49 4.69 6.31 -25.39
C LYS A 49 3.95 7.12 -26.46
N GLN A 50 4.45 8.32 -26.77
CA GLN A 50 5.19 8.63 -28.01
C GLN A 50 4.41 8.19 -29.25
N ASP A 51 3.78 9.18 -29.89
CA ASP A 51 3.88 9.41 -31.34
C ASP A 51 4.97 8.56 -31.99
N GLU A 52 4.59 7.64 -32.89
CA GLU A 52 5.22 7.57 -34.21
C GLU A 52 4.35 6.72 -35.16
N LYS A 53 3.86 7.41 -36.20
CA LYS A 53 3.38 6.95 -37.51
C LYS A 53 1.96 6.41 -37.67
#